data_AF-A0A0G4KKP6-F1
#
_entry.id   AF-A0A0G4KKP6-F1
#
_cell.length_a   1.000
_cell.length_b   1.000
_cell.length_c   1.000
_cell.angle_alpha   90.00
_cell.angle_beta   90.00
_cell.angle_gamma   90.00
#
_symmetry.space_group_name_H-M   'P 1'
#
loop_
_entity.id
_entity.type
_entity.pdbx_description
1 polymer ?
#
loop_
_entity_poly.entity_id
_entity_poly.type
_entity_poly.pdbx_seq_one_letter_code
_entity_poly.pdbx_strand_id
1 'polypeptide(L)'
;MHGVLGFDHAAPASLRSKARADLLARYETTTFVDGVVTRIDKTPQGLFRAVTGDGRTWHGRRVVLATGVTDIMAPIPGFDACWGRSVFHCLYCHGYESRG
;
A
#
# COMPACT_ATOMS: atom_id res chain seq x y z
N MET A 1 10.12 -10.14 3.96
CA MET A 1 8.75 -10.10 4.52
C MET A 1 8.53 -11.40 5.22
N HIS A 2 7.89 -11.38 6.38
CA HIS A 2 7.73 -12.55 7.23
C HIS A 2 6.28 -12.69 7.66
N GLY A 3 5.86 -13.90 8.02
CA GLY A 3 4.49 -14.16 8.49
C GLY A 3 3.42 -14.13 7.40
N VAL A 4 3.80 -14.29 6.12
CA VAL A 4 2.86 -14.39 5.00
C VAL A 4 3.07 -15.72 4.28
N LEU A 5 2.06 -16.59 4.36
CA LEU A 5 2.12 -17.95 3.81
C LEU A 5 2.46 -17.93 2.31
N GLY A 6 3.47 -18.73 1.92
CA GLY A 6 3.96 -18.82 0.54
C GLY A 6 4.92 -17.70 0.11
N PHE A 7 5.20 -16.73 0.99
CA PHE A 7 6.08 -15.58 0.69
C PHE A 7 7.03 -15.24 1.85
N ASP A 8 7.29 -16.20 2.75
CA ASP A 8 8.28 -15.99 3.81
C ASP A 8 9.66 -15.69 3.21
N HIS A 9 10.38 -14.75 3.83
CA HIS A 9 11.65 -14.18 3.36
C HIS A 9 11.61 -13.48 1.99
N ALA A 10 10.45 -13.34 1.33
CA ALA A 10 10.36 -12.63 0.06
C ALA A 10 10.45 -11.10 0.23
N ALA A 11 10.88 -10.39 -0.80
CA ALA A 11 10.76 -8.94 -0.84
C ALA A 11 9.27 -8.54 -0.91
N PRO A 12 8.79 -7.56 -0.12
CA PRO A 12 7.39 -7.11 -0.18
C PRO A 12 6.95 -6.66 -1.59
N ALA A 13 7.88 -6.13 -2.39
CA ALA A 13 7.62 -5.75 -3.77
C ALA A 13 7.26 -6.94 -4.66
N SER A 14 7.82 -8.14 -4.40
CA SER A 14 7.53 -9.35 -5.17
C SER A 14 6.07 -9.77 -5.04
N LEU A 15 5.48 -9.69 -3.84
CA LEU A 15 4.05 -9.94 -3.63
C LEU A 15 3.19 -8.98 -4.46
N ARG A 16 3.48 -7.67 -4.39
CA ARG A 16 2.71 -6.65 -5.13
C ARG A 16 2.80 -6.84 -6.64
N SER A 17 4.00 -7.08 -7.15
CA SER A 17 4.24 -7.31 -8.58
C SER A 17 3.53 -8.58 -9.06
N LYS A 18 3.61 -9.67 -8.30
CA LYS A 18 2.90 -10.91 -8.62
C LYS A 18 1.39 -10.71 -8.63
N ALA A 19 0.82 -10.06 -7.61
CA ALA A 19 -0.62 -9.81 -7.54
C ALA A 19 -1.11 -8.95 -8.72
N ARG A 20 -0.38 -7.88 -9.07
CA ARG A 20 -0.70 -7.04 -10.23
C ARG A 20 -0.62 -7.82 -11.55
N ALA A 21 0.42 -8.64 -11.73
CA ALA A 21 0.58 -9.46 -12.92
C ALA A 21 -0.53 -10.50 -13.06
N ASP A 22 -0.87 -11.21 -11.98
CA ASP A 22 -1.95 -12.20 -11.98
C ASP A 22 -3.31 -11.57 -12.33
N LEU A 23 -3.59 -10.35 -11.82
CA LEU A 23 -4.82 -9.63 -12.11
C LEU A 23 -4.91 -9.24 -13.60
N LEU A 24 -3.84 -8.68 -14.14
CA LEU A 24 -3.78 -8.24 -15.54
C LEU A 24 -3.78 -9.41 -16.54
N ALA A 25 -3.19 -10.55 -16.16
CA ALA A 25 -3.07 -11.71 -17.06
C ALA A 25 -4.35 -12.55 -17.15
N ARG A 26 -5.26 -12.44 -16.17
CA ARG A 26 -6.41 -13.36 -16.05
C ARG A 26 -7.76 -12.66 -16.07
N TYR A 27 -7.82 -11.34 -15.87
CA TYR A 27 -9.08 -10.61 -15.75
C TYR A 27 -9.06 -9.30 -16.53
N GLU A 28 -10.11 -9.04 -17.30
CA GLU A 28 -10.24 -7.86 -18.16
C GLU A 28 -10.99 -6.69 -17.49
N THR A 29 -11.53 -6.90 -16.28
CA THR A 29 -12.39 -5.93 -15.58
C THR A 29 -11.64 -4.99 -14.65
N THR A 30 -10.32 -5.12 -14.55
CA THR A 30 -9.47 -4.34 -13.62
C THR A 30 -8.51 -3.46 -14.40
N THR A 31 -8.36 -2.21 -13.96
CA THR A 31 -7.39 -1.26 -14.52
C THR A 31 -6.52 -0.71 -13.41
N PHE A 32 -5.23 -0.59 -13.67
CA PHE A 32 -4.27 0.07 -12.78
C PHE A 32 -3.90 1.42 -13.37
N VAL A 33 -3.90 2.44 -12.52
CA VAL A 33 -3.43 3.78 -12.87
C VAL A 33 -2.41 4.21 -11.83
N ASP A 34 -1.22 4.56 -12.30
CA ASP A 34 -0.21 5.19 -11.45
C ASP A 34 -0.55 6.69 -11.34
N GLY A 35 -0.92 7.10 -10.13
CA GLY A 35 -1.34 8.46 -9.82
C GLY A 35 -1.70 8.64 -8.34
N VAL A 36 -1.57 9.87 -7.84
CA VAL A 36 -1.95 10.23 -6.48
C VAL A 36 -3.32 10.88 -6.51
N VAL A 37 -4.32 10.21 -5.94
CA VAL A 37 -5.65 10.79 -5.73
C VAL A 37 -5.56 11.83 -4.62
N THR A 38 -5.92 13.08 -4.93
CA THR A 38 -5.87 14.20 -3.98
C THR A 38 -7.26 14.58 -3.46
N ARG A 39 -8.32 14.16 -4.16
CA ARG A 39 -9.70 14.48 -3.79
C ARG A 39 -10.68 13.39 -4.24
N ILE A 40 -11.67 13.12 -3.39
CA ILE A 40 -12.82 12.27 -3.71
C ILE A 40 -14.10 12.99 -3.25
N ASP A 41 -15.07 13.13 -4.14
CA ASP A 41 -16.38 13.73 -3.83
C ASP A 41 -17.53 12.84 -4.33
N LYS A 42 -18.71 12.99 -3.73
CA LYS A 42 -19.96 12.45 -4.28
C LYS A 42 -20.56 13.45 -5.27
N THR A 43 -20.86 13.01 -6.49
CA THR A 43 -21.45 13.85 -7.54
C THR A 43 -22.96 14.01 -7.36
N PRO A 44 -23.57 15.06 -7.96
CA PRO A 44 -25.03 15.23 -7.94
C PRO A 44 -25.80 14.03 -8.54
N GLN A 45 -25.19 13.29 -9.46
CA GLN A 45 -25.76 12.09 -10.08
C GLN A 45 -25.65 10.84 -9.18
N GLY A 46 -25.13 10.99 -7.96
CA GLY A 46 -25.01 9.91 -6.97
C GLY A 46 -23.80 8.99 -7.13
N LEU A 47 -22.90 9.28 -8.09
CA LEU A 47 -21.62 8.58 -8.24
C LEU A 47 -20.54 9.19 -7.34
N PHE A 48 -19.40 8.53 -7.23
CA PHE A 48 -18.18 9.10 -6.68
C PHE A 48 -17.27 9.56 -7.81
N ARG A 49 -16.57 10.67 -7.60
CA ARG A 49 -15.54 11.19 -8.49
C ARG A 49 -14.22 11.29 -7.74
N ALA A 50 -13.20 10.58 -8.22
CA ALA A 50 -11.82 10.70 -7.75
C ALA A 50 -11.03 11.61 -8.70
N VAL A 51 -10.21 12.50 -8.14
CA VAL A 51 -9.36 13.44 -8.88
C VAL A 51 -7.91 13.24 -8.46
N THR A 52 -7.01 13.10 -9.42
CA THR A 52 -5.57 13.02 -9.17
C THR A 52 -4.91 14.40 -9.15
N GLY A 53 -3.69 14.48 -8.61
CA GLY A 53 -2.93 15.73 -8.54
C GLY A 53 -2.64 16.38 -9.91
N ASP A 54 -2.66 15.61 -10.99
CA ASP A 54 -2.52 16.08 -12.37
C ASP A 54 -3.86 16.42 -13.06
N GLY A 55 -4.97 16.38 -12.31
CA GLY A 55 -6.30 16.77 -12.79
C GLY A 55 -7.08 15.67 -13.54
N ARG A 56 -6.53 14.47 -13.73
CA ARG A 56 -7.30 13.34 -14.29
C ARG A 56 -8.43 12.93 -13.33
N THR A 57 -9.54 12.44 -13.90
CA THR A 57 -10.75 12.11 -13.12
C THR A 57 -11.32 10.75 -13.46
N TRP A 58 -11.78 10.03 -12.44
CA TRP A 58 -12.50 8.76 -12.56
C TRP A 58 -13.83 8.81 -11.83
N HIS A 59 -14.83 8.11 -12.37
CA HIS A 59 -16.15 7.99 -11.77
C HIS A 59 -16.44 6.54 -11.40
N GLY A 60 -17.01 6.33 -10.22
CA GLY A 60 -17.34 4.99 -9.71
C GLY A 60 -18.63 4.99 -8.92
N ARG A 61 -19.32 3.84 -8.90
CA ARG A 61 -20.53 3.66 -8.07
C ARG A 61 -20.20 3.51 -6.59
N ARG A 62 -19.00 3.02 -6.29
CA ARG A 62 -18.48 2.72 -4.95
C ARG A 62 -17.01 3.11 -4.89
N VAL A 63 -16.53 3.34 -3.68
CA VAL A 63 -15.12 3.65 -3.38
C VAL A 63 -14.66 2.70 -2.29
N VAL A 64 -13.45 2.16 -2.46
CA VAL A 64 -12.74 1.41 -1.42
C VAL A 64 -11.49 2.21 -1.07
N LEU A 65 -11.37 2.63 0.19
CA LEU A 65 -10.18 3.34 0.68
C LEU A 65 -9.17 2.32 1.20
N ALA A 66 -8.13 2.06 0.40
CA ALA A 66 -7.04 1.14 0.71
C ALA A 66 -5.67 1.86 0.68
N THR A 67 -5.63 3.08 1.24
CA THR A 67 -4.47 3.99 1.15
C THR A 67 -3.33 3.65 2.11
N GLY A 68 -3.55 2.73 3.05
CA GLY A 68 -2.60 2.41 4.11
C GLY A 68 -2.51 3.51 5.17
N VAL A 69 -1.44 3.45 5.96
CA VAL A 69 -1.12 4.39 7.05
C VAL A 69 0.33 4.82 6.96
N THR A 70 0.70 5.86 7.70
CA THR A 70 2.08 6.32 7.85
C THR A 70 2.45 6.29 9.32
N ASP A 71 3.57 5.65 9.64
CA ASP A 71 4.12 5.65 10.99
C ASP A 71 4.64 7.04 11.36
N ILE A 72 4.29 7.53 12.55
CA ILE A 72 4.79 8.80 13.09
C ILE A 72 6.01 8.48 13.96
N MET A 73 7.18 8.95 13.53
CA MET A 73 8.44 8.69 14.24
C MET A 73 8.51 9.45 15.57
N ALA A 74 9.12 8.81 16.58
CA ALA A 74 9.42 9.50 17.84
C ALA A 74 10.45 10.62 17.59
N PRO A 75 10.33 11.79 18.27
CA PRO A 75 11.25 12.92 18.10
C PRO A 75 12.58 12.68 18.83
N ILE A 76 13.22 11.55 18.57
CA ILE A 76 14.48 11.12 19.16
C ILE A 76 15.54 11.15 18.05
N PRO A 77 16.66 11.88 18.22
CA PRO A 77 17.72 11.91 17.21
C PRO A 77 18.16 10.51 16.79
N GLY A 78 18.11 10.22 15.49
CA GLY A 78 18.52 8.93 14.91
C GLY A 78 17.47 7.82 14.95
N PHE A 79 16.25 8.07 15.49
CA PHE A 79 15.20 7.06 15.52
C PHE A 79 14.73 6.65 14.11
N ASP A 80 14.52 7.64 13.24
CA ASP A 80 14.14 7.45 11.84
C ASP A 80 15.17 6.64 11.04
N ALA A 81 16.46 6.87 11.29
CA ALA A 81 17.56 6.12 10.69
C ALA A 81 17.60 4.64 11.13
N CYS A 82 17.02 4.33 12.30
CA CYS A 82 16.94 2.98 12.87
C CYS A 82 15.62 2.26 12.51
N TRP A 83 14.55 3.00 12.18
CA TRP A 83 13.23 2.44 11.91
C TRP A 83 13.25 1.46 10.73
N GLY A 84 12.73 0.25 10.96
CA GLY A 84 12.70 -0.84 9.96
C GLY A 84 14.07 -1.49 9.71
N ARG A 85 15.11 -1.10 10.45
CA ARG A 85 16.47 -1.67 10.36
C ARG A 85 16.90 -2.34 11.66
N SER A 86 16.76 -1.64 12.78
CA SER A 86 17.10 -2.10 14.12
C SER A 86 16.00 -1.78 15.15
N VAL A 87 15.09 -0.86 14.82
CA VAL A 87 13.84 -0.62 15.55
C VAL A 87 12.70 -1.21 14.73
N PHE A 88 11.91 -2.09 15.34
CA PHE A 88 10.79 -2.77 14.70
C PHE A 88 9.49 -2.58 15.48
N HIS A 89 8.39 -2.36 14.78
CA HIS A 89 7.07 -2.20 15.39
C HIS A 89 6.39 -3.52 15.75
N CYS A 90 6.81 -4.63 15.13
CA CYS A 90 6.16 -5.93 15.27
C CYS A 90 7.19 -7.06 15.27
N LEU A 91 7.21 -7.84 16.37
CA LEU A 91 8.13 -8.97 16.55
C LEU A 91 7.66 -10.28 15.90
N TYR A 92 6.44 -10.31 15.34
CA TYR A 92 6.04 -11.39 14.43
C TYR A 92 6.57 -11.15 13.01
N CYS A 93 6.69 -9.88 12.61
CA CYS A 93 7.18 -9.50 11.29
C CYS A 93 8.71 -9.45 11.22
N HIS A 94 9.38 -9.22 12.35
CA HIS A 94 10.83 -9.09 12.46
C HIS A 94 11.30 -9.66 13.80
N GLY A 95 12.60 -9.91 13.93
CA GLY A 95 13.23 -10.25 15.21
C GLY A 95 13.67 -11.70 15.31
N TYR A 96 13.01 -12.63 14.63
CA TYR A 96 13.52 -14.00 14.49
C TYR A 96 14.89 -13.98 13.80
N GLU A 97 15.05 -13.17 12.76
CA GLU A 97 16.29 -12.98 11.99
C GLU A 97 17.40 -12.30 12.81
N SER A 98 17.05 -11.70 13.94
CA SER A 98 17.95 -10.99 14.85
C SER A 98 18.14 -11.71 16.17
N ARG A 99 17.78 -13.00 16.25
CA ARG A 99 18.10 -13.85 17.41
C ARG A 99 19.61 -14.07 17.49
N GLY A 100 20.16 -13.93 18.70
CA GLY A 100 21.57 -14.21 19.00
C GLY A 100 21.91 -15.69 18.91
#